data_AF-A0A6P7GKX5-F1
#
_entry.id   AF-A0A6P7GKX5-F1
#
_cell.length_a   1.000
_cell.length_b   1.000
_cell.length_c   1.000
_cell.angle_alpha   90.00
_cell.angle_beta   90.00
_cell.angle_gamma   90.00
#
_symmetry.space_group_name_H-M   'P 1'
#
loop_
_entity.id
_entity.type
_entity.pdbx_description
1 polymer ?
#
loop_
_entity_poly.entity_id
_entity_poly.type
_entity_poly.pdbx_seq_one_letter_code
_entity_poly.pdbx_strand_id
1 'polypeptide(L)'
;MCADDFYEGQGRLDGAFCEYTEAEKMEYLERLVSNGIKNIEMEATTFAALTHHAGISAAIVCVTLLDRLKGDQIPRWIRTITKPPHRTYGPRHFISSSSGKRVSRSY
;
A
#
# COMPACT_ATOMS: atom_id res chain seq x y z
N MET A 1 -3.59 -5.13 -1.12
CA MET A 1 -5.05 -5.02 -1.33
C MET A 1 -5.37 -3.54 -1.44
N CYS A 2 -6.22 -3.19 -2.40
CA CYS A 2 -6.74 -1.83 -2.54
C CYS A 2 -8.17 -1.81 -1.98
N ALA A 3 -8.46 -0.87 -1.08
CA ALA A 3 -9.79 -0.68 -0.50
C ALA A 3 -10.36 0.68 -0.92
N ASP A 4 -11.68 0.77 -1.05
CA ASP A 4 -12.36 2.03 -1.41
C ASP A 4 -12.62 2.95 -0.20
N ASP A 5 -12.56 2.40 1.00
CA ASP A 5 -12.74 3.11 2.26
C ASP A 5 -11.58 2.80 3.23
N PHE A 6 -11.25 3.77 4.08
CA PHE A 6 -10.15 3.67 5.04
C PHE A 6 -10.50 2.80 6.26
N TYR A 7 -11.76 2.82 6.70
CA TYR A 7 -12.20 2.17 7.93
C TYR A 7 -12.79 0.79 7.66
N GLU A 8 -14.05 0.73 7.26
CA GLU A 8 -14.80 -0.50 7.03
C GLU A 8 -14.20 -1.30 5.87
N GLY A 9 -13.79 -0.60 4.80
CA GLY A 9 -13.11 -1.21 3.66
C GLY A 9 -11.79 -1.90 4.01
N GLN A 10 -11.15 -1.52 5.13
CA GLN A 10 -9.92 -2.14 5.62
C GLN A 10 -10.15 -2.97 6.90
N GLY A 11 -11.40 -3.17 7.33
CA GLY A 11 -11.71 -3.91 8.56
C GLY A 11 -11.17 -3.25 9.83
N ARG A 12 -11.25 -1.93 9.97
CA ARG A 12 -10.80 -1.20 11.17
C ARG A 12 -11.94 -1.02 12.17
N LEU A 13 -11.66 -1.26 13.45
CA LEU A 13 -12.67 -1.12 14.53
C LEU A 13 -12.81 0.31 15.07
N ASP A 14 -12.00 1.24 14.59
CA ASP A 14 -11.96 2.64 15.05
C ASP A 14 -12.70 3.61 14.12
N GLY A 15 -13.58 3.08 13.27
CA GLY A 15 -14.48 3.85 12.42
C GLY A 15 -15.70 4.38 13.17
N ALA A 16 -16.48 5.24 12.51
CA ALA A 16 -17.74 5.74 13.05
C ALA A 16 -18.82 4.64 13.09
N PHE A 17 -18.79 3.73 12.11
CA PHE A 17 -19.63 2.55 12.01
C PHE A 17 -18.73 1.31 12.01
N CYS A 18 -19.19 0.23 12.66
CA CYS A 18 -18.48 -1.04 12.73
C CYS A 18 -19.48 -2.16 13.02
N GLU A 19 -19.86 -2.91 11.98
CA GLU A 19 -20.83 -4.01 12.08
C GLU A 19 -20.16 -5.39 12.29
N TYR A 20 -18.85 -5.42 12.53
CA TYR A 20 -18.07 -6.64 12.70
C TYR A 20 -17.25 -6.62 14.00
N THR A 21 -16.92 -7.82 14.48
CA THR A 21 -16.15 -8.07 15.70
C THR A 21 -14.64 -8.09 15.43
N GLU A 22 -13.86 -8.01 16.50
CA GLU A 22 -12.39 -8.16 16.42
C GLU A 22 -11.98 -9.53 15.86
N ALA A 23 -12.72 -10.60 16.19
CA ALA A 23 -12.44 -11.94 15.67
C ALA A 23 -12.63 -12.00 14.15
N GLU A 24 -13.74 -11.46 13.62
CA GLU A 24 -14.02 -11.42 12.18
C GLU A 24 -13.00 -10.57 11.43
N LYS A 25 -12.58 -9.44 12.03
CA LYS A 25 -11.46 -8.64 11.51
C LYS A 25 -10.19 -9.48 11.42
N MET A 26 -9.82 -10.18 12.49
CA MET A 26 -8.57 -10.93 12.52
C MET A 26 -8.58 -12.09 11.54
N GLU A 27 -9.69 -12.82 11.44
CA GLU A 27 -9.88 -13.86 10.42
C GLU A 27 -9.73 -13.28 9.00
N TYR A 28 -10.32 -12.12 8.74
CA TYR A 28 -10.19 -11.43 7.47
C TYR A 28 -8.73 -11.07 7.16
N LEU A 29 -8.00 -10.47 8.11
CA LEU A 29 -6.60 -10.09 7.93
C LEU A 29 -5.68 -11.30 7.76
N GLU A 30 -5.89 -12.37 8.52
CA GLU A 30 -5.15 -13.62 8.38
C GLU A 30 -5.38 -14.27 7.01
N ARG A 31 -6.61 -14.21 6.50
CA ARG A 31 -6.93 -14.64 5.13
C ARG A 31 -6.22 -13.79 4.08
N LEU A 32 -6.07 -12.48 4.28
CA LEU A 32 -5.27 -11.65 3.36
C LEU A 32 -3.80 -12.08 3.38
N VAL A 33 -3.23 -12.30 4.57
CA VAL A 33 -1.84 -12.72 4.74
C VAL A 33 -1.60 -14.10 4.12
N SER A 34 -2.53 -15.05 4.26
CA SER A 34 -2.43 -16.38 3.66
C SER A 34 -2.48 -16.34 2.13
N ASN A 35 -3.18 -15.36 1.54
CA ASN A 35 -3.17 -15.06 0.11
C ASN A 35 -1.92 -14.25 -0.34
N GLY A 36 -0.94 -14.06 0.53
CA GLY A 36 0.32 -13.38 0.21
C GLY A 36 0.25 -11.85 0.25
N ILE A 37 -0.87 -11.26 0.68
CA ILE A 37 -1.03 -9.81 0.77
C ILE A 37 -0.21 -9.28 1.96
N LYS A 38 0.60 -8.24 1.71
CA LYS A 38 1.52 -7.66 2.71
C LYS A 38 1.16 -6.25 3.16
N ASN A 39 0.33 -5.54 2.39
CA ASN A 39 -0.13 -4.20 2.69
C ASN A 39 -1.55 -3.96 2.17
N ILE A 40 -2.19 -2.95 2.75
CA ILE A 40 -3.50 -2.43 2.36
C ILE A 40 -3.32 -0.93 2.08
N GLU A 41 -3.85 -0.46 0.96
CA GLU A 41 -3.85 0.95 0.51
C GLU A 41 -5.12 1.20 -0.32
N MET A 42 -5.23 2.32 -1.05
CA MET A 42 -6.52 2.77 -1.62
C MET A 42 -6.46 3.18 -3.11
N GLU A 43 -5.33 3.01 -3.80
CA GLU A 43 -5.14 3.56 -5.14
C GLU A 43 -4.64 2.54 -6.17
N ALA A 44 -4.07 1.41 -5.73
CA ALA A 44 -3.33 0.47 -6.57
C ALA A 44 -4.16 -0.13 -7.69
N THR A 45 -5.40 -0.54 -7.43
CA THR A 45 -6.22 -1.26 -8.43
C THR A 45 -6.48 -0.38 -9.65
N THR A 46 -7.00 0.83 -9.42
CA THR A 46 -7.31 1.77 -10.50
C THR A 46 -6.04 2.21 -11.23
N PHE A 47 -4.97 2.49 -10.48
CA PHE A 47 -3.68 2.86 -11.08
C PHE A 47 -3.10 1.76 -11.98
N ALA A 48 -3.09 0.51 -11.51
CA ALA A 48 -2.60 -0.63 -12.28
C ALA A 48 -3.46 -0.89 -13.52
N ALA A 49 -4.79 -0.80 -13.41
CA ALA A 49 -5.70 -0.99 -14.54
C ALA A 49 -5.50 0.07 -15.64
N LEU A 50 -5.41 1.35 -15.25
CA LEU A 50 -5.21 2.45 -16.20
C LEU A 50 -3.85 2.38 -16.90
N THR A 51 -2.77 2.13 -16.15
CA THR A 51 -1.42 2.05 -16.72
C THR A 51 -1.26 0.85 -17.63
N HIS A 52 -1.85 -0.30 -17.28
CA HIS A 52 -1.90 -1.47 -18.14
C HIS A 52 -2.67 -1.17 -19.44
N HIS A 53 -3.84 -0.54 -19.37
CA HIS A 53 -4.63 -0.18 -20.54
C HIS A 53 -3.90 0.82 -21.45
N ALA A 54 -3.15 1.76 -20.89
CA ALA A 54 -2.35 2.72 -21.64
C ALA A 54 -1.03 2.14 -22.21
N GLY A 55 -0.70 0.87 -21.91
CA GLY A 55 0.58 0.26 -22.32
C GLY A 55 1.81 0.84 -21.60
N ILE A 56 1.63 1.42 -20.41
CA ILE A 56 2.69 2.07 -19.64
C ILE A 56 3.19 1.11 -18.56
N SER A 57 4.49 0.83 -18.54
CA SER A 57 5.13 0.11 -17.43
C SER A 57 5.09 0.97 -16.17
N ALA A 58 4.38 0.50 -15.14
CA ALA A 58 4.23 1.20 -13.88
C ALA A 58 4.54 0.27 -12.69
N ALA A 59 4.86 0.89 -11.54
CA ALA A 59 5.11 0.19 -10.29
C ALA A 59 4.52 0.99 -9.13
N ILE A 60 4.05 0.28 -8.11
CA ILE A 60 3.49 0.85 -6.89
C ILE A 60 4.47 0.59 -5.75
N VAL A 61 4.88 1.65 -5.06
CA VAL A 61 5.85 1.58 -3.95
C VAL A 61 5.22 2.21 -2.72
N CYS A 62 4.75 1.37 -1.81
CA CYS A 62 4.14 1.79 -0.55
C CYS A 62 5.10 1.55 0.63
N VAL A 63 4.96 2.37 1.67
CA VAL A 63 5.56 2.10 2.98
C VAL A 63 4.46 1.77 3.96
N THR A 64 4.65 0.71 4.74
CA THR A 64 3.74 0.31 5.81
C THR A 64 3.95 1.20 7.03
N LEU A 65 2.90 1.92 7.45
CA LEU A 65 2.95 2.79 8.63
C LEU A 65 2.61 2.06 9.94
N LEU A 66 1.83 0.99 9.84
CA LEU A 66 1.47 0.16 10.98
C LEU A 66 1.28 -1.30 10.58
N ASP A 67 1.36 -2.18 11.58
CA ASP A 67 1.08 -3.61 11.46
C ASP A 67 -0.37 -3.87 11.89
N ARG A 68 -1.25 -4.16 10.92
CA ARG A 68 -2.70 -4.31 11.14
C ARG A 68 -3.07 -5.50 12.02
N LEU A 69 -2.18 -6.50 12.14
CA LEU A 69 -2.39 -7.64 13.03
C LEU A 69 -2.18 -7.26 14.51
N LYS A 70 -1.56 -6.11 14.79
CA LYS A 70 -1.26 -5.64 16.15
C LYS A 70 -2.14 -4.48 16.60
N GLY A 71 -2.88 -3.84 15.69
CA GLY A 71 -3.76 -2.75 16.01
C GLY A 71 -4.16 -1.92 14.79
N ASP A 72 -5.09 -1.00 15.00
CA ASP A 72 -5.57 -0.10 13.95
C ASP A 72 -4.94 1.29 14.07
N GLN A 73 -4.73 1.80 15.29
CA GLN A 73 -4.30 3.18 15.49
C GLN A 73 -2.91 3.48 14.89
N ILE A 74 -2.87 4.58 14.14
CA ILE A 74 -1.63 5.14 13.61
C ILE A 74 -0.78 5.65 14.79
N PRO A 75 0.45 5.14 15.01
CA PRO A 75 1.23 5.47 16.19
C PRO A 75 1.49 6.98 16.32
N ARG A 76 1.40 7.52 17.53
CA ARG A 76 1.51 8.98 17.75
C ARG A 76 2.79 9.60 17.18
N TRP A 77 3.90 8.86 17.20
CA TRP A 77 5.20 9.31 16.68
C TRP A 77 5.23 9.47 15.15
N ILE A 78 4.40 8.72 14.42
CA ILE A 78 4.30 8.86 12.96
C ILE A 78 3.61 10.16 12.56
N ARG A 79 2.77 10.73 13.44
CA ARG A 79 2.07 12.01 13.19
C ARG A 79 3.04 13.20 13.13
N THR A 80 4.23 13.06 13.71
CA THR A 80 5.27 14.09 13.70
C THR A 80 6.20 13.97 12.49
N ILE A 81 6.04 12.92 11.67
CA ILE A 81 6.86 12.71 10.48
C ILE A 81 6.46 13.71 9.39
N THR A 82 7.18 14.83 9.30
CA THR A 82 7.10 15.78 8.19
C THR A 82 7.91 15.36 6.96
N LYS A 83 8.84 14.39 7.13
CA LYS A 83 9.67 13.85 6.05
C LYS A 83 9.34 12.38 5.83
N PRO A 84 8.99 11.95 4.60
CA PRO A 84 8.63 10.56 4.36
C PRO A 84 9.78 9.63 4.79
N PRO A 85 9.47 8.47 5.40
CA PRO A 85 10.48 7.58 5.97
C PRO A 85 11.54 7.25 4.93
N HIS A 86 12.82 7.13 5.33
CA HIS A 86 13.99 6.94 4.44
C HIS A 86 13.85 5.84 3.37
N ARG A 87 12.89 4.92 3.52
CA ARG A 87 12.57 3.87 2.56
C ARG A 87 11.79 4.34 1.32
N THR A 88 11.16 5.50 1.34
CA THR A 88 10.46 6.09 0.17
C THR A 88 11.42 6.67 -0.87
N TYR A 89 12.73 6.72 -0.61
CA TYR A 89 13.75 7.15 -1.57
C TYR A 89 14.12 6.04 -2.57
N GLY A 90 13.55 4.84 -2.43
CA GLY A 90 13.74 3.72 -3.35
C GLY A 90 13.58 4.08 -4.85
N PRO A 91 12.53 4.83 -5.25
CA PRO A 91 12.37 5.25 -6.65
C PRO A 91 13.51 6.15 -7.14
N ARG A 92 14.06 7.03 -6.28
CA ARG A 92 15.20 7.88 -6.67
C ARG A 92 16.45 7.05 -6.97
N HIS A 93 16.76 6.07 -6.11
CA HIS A 93 17.87 5.16 -6.35
C HIS A 93 17.64 4.31 -7.61
N PHE A 94 16.43 3.76 -7.79
CA PHE A 94 16.09 2.98 -8.98
C PHE A 94 16.24 3.81 -10.27
N ILE A 95 15.65 5.00 -10.31
CA ILE A 95 15.73 5.90 -11.48
C ILE A 95 17.19 6.25 -11.78
N SER A 96 17.98 6.63 -10.77
CA SER A 96 19.42 6.94 -10.95
C SER A 96 20.24 5.77 -11.50
N SER A 97 19.88 4.53 -11.14
CA SER A 97 20.57 3.33 -11.62
C SER A 97 20.13 2.92 -13.04
N SER A 98 18.90 3.26 -13.42
CA SER A 98 18.33 2.96 -14.74
C SER A 98 18.67 3.99 -15.82
N SER A 99 18.90 5.25 -15.46
CA SER A 99 19.23 6.32 -16.41
C SER A 99 20.60 6.18 -17.09
N GLY A 100 21.48 5.32 -16.55
CA GLY A 100 22.74 4.89 -17.19
C GLY A 100 22.59 3.73 -18.20
N LYS A 101 21.41 3.12 -18.32
CA LYS A 101 21.13 1.99 -19.23
C LYS A 101 20.06 2.37 -20.26
N ARG A 102 20.31 3.40 -21.07
CA ARG A 102 19.47 3.69 -22.24
C ARG A 102 19.81 2.66 -23.32
N VAL A 103 19.10 1.54 -23.34
CA VAL A 103 19.20 0.53 -24.41
C VAL A 103 18.58 1.11 -25.68
N SER A 104 19.39 1.24 -26.72
CA SER A 104 18.97 1.53 -28.09
C SER A 104 17.99 0.46 -28.58
N ARG A 105 16.72 0.82 -28.79
CA ARG A 105 15.81 0.04 -29.61
C ARG A 105 15.76 0.68 -30.99
N SER A 106 16.42 0.05 -31.96
CA SER A 106 16.19 0.30 -33.38
C SER A 106 14.80 -0.20 -33.75
N TYR A 107 14.09 0.60 -34.54
CA TYR A 107 12.83 0.23 -35.20
C TYR A 107 13.06 -0.81 -36.29
#